data_AF-A0A923E886-F1
#
_entry.id   AF-A0A923E886-F1
#
_cell.length_a   1.000
_cell.length_b   1.000
_cell.length_c   1.000
_cell.angle_alpha   90.00
_cell.angle_beta   90.00
_cell.angle_gamma   90.00
#
_symmetry.space_group_name_H-M   'P 1'
#
loop_
_entity.id
_entity.type
_entity.pdbx_description
1 polymer ?
#
loop_
_entity_poly.entity_id
_entity_poly.type
_entity_poly.pdbx_seq_one_letter_code
_entity_poly.pdbx_strand_id
1 'polypeptide(L)' 'MSDFEKQIVFELSKQYIFETFDFKNRSPEDLLKYYQETAEKISKVIEDQNAKFAKENIEMFSKLNTKSH' A
#
# COMPACT_ATOMS: atom_id res chain seq x y z
N MET A 1 -0.27 -4.88 -8.91
CA MET A 1 -1.02 -5.14 -7.66
C MET A 1 -2.04 -6.25 -7.90
N SER A 2 -2.01 -7.28 -7.06
CA SER A 2 -2.95 -8.40 -7.02
C SER A 2 -4.33 -7.97 -6.51
N ASP A 3 -5.37 -8.80 -6.72
CA ASP A 3 -6.71 -8.48 -6.24
C ASP A 3 -6.82 -8.46 -4.71
N PHE A 4 -6.03 -9.29 -4.02
CA PHE A 4 -5.91 -9.26 -2.57
C PHE A 4 -5.34 -7.93 -2.07
N GLU A 5 -4.28 -7.43 -2.69
CA GLU A 5 -3.69 -6.14 -2.35
C GLU A 5 -4.66 -4.98 -2.62
N LYS A 6 -5.41 -5.03 -3.73
CA LYS A 6 -6.46 -4.04 -4.00
C LYS A 6 -7.53 -4.04 -2.91
N GLN A 7 -7.94 -5.22 -2.43
CA GLN A 7 -8.89 -5.33 -1.32
C GLN A 7 -8.32 -4.72 -0.03
N ILE A 8 -7.05 -4.97 0.28
CA ILE A 8 -6.38 -4.37 1.44
C ILE A 8 -6.37 -2.85 1.32
N VAL A 9 -5.97 -2.31 0.17
CA VAL A 9 -5.97 -0.85 -0.07
C VAL A 9 -7.37 -0.29 0.17
N PHE A 10 -8.41 -0.93 -0.37
CA PHE A 10 -9.79 -0.50 -0.19
C PHE A 10 -10.21 -0.47 1.29
N GLU A 11 -10.03 -1.58 2.02
CA GLU A 11 -10.46 -1.67 3.42
C GLU A 11 -9.71 -0.69 4.32
N LEU A 12 -8.38 -0.58 4.17
CA LEU A 12 -7.57 0.33 4.96
C LEU A 12 -7.90 1.81 4.67
N SER A 13 -8.07 2.15 3.39
CA SER A 13 -8.43 3.51 2.99
C SER A 13 -9.79 3.91 3.55
N LYS A 14 -10.76 3.01 3.43
CA LYS A 14 -12.10 3.20 3.98
C LYS A 14 -12.04 3.40 5.50
N GLN A 15 -11.39 2.49 6.23
CA GLN A 15 -11.28 2.60 7.69
C GLN A 15 -10.65 3.93 8.11
N TYR A 16 -9.49 4.28 7.55
CA TYR A 16 -8.78 5.51 7.89
C TYR A 16 -9.63 6.76 7.63
N ILE A 17 -10.31 6.81 6.48
CA ILE A 17 -11.17 7.94 6.13
C ILE A 17 -12.35 8.04 7.08
N PHE A 18 -13.01 6.93 7.40
CA PHE A 18 -14.13 6.93 8.35
C PHE A 18 -13.73 7.41 9.75
N GLU A 19 -12.51 7.09 10.19
CA GLU A 19 -12.00 7.47 11.51
C GLU A 19 -11.53 8.93 11.57
N THR A 20 -11.10 9.52 10.44
CA THR A 20 -10.39 10.81 10.43
C THR A 20 -11.10 11.93 9.68
N PHE A 21 -12.06 11.62 8.81
CA PHE A 21 -12.74 12.61 8.01
C PHE A 21 -13.82 13.37 8.80
N ASP A 22 -13.84 14.69 8.67
CA ASP A 22 -14.84 15.55 9.31
C ASP A 22 -16.13 15.60 8.47
N PHE A 23 -17.00 14.63 8.68
CA PHE A 23 -18.30 14.53 7.99
C PHE A 23 -19.26 15.69 8.26
N LYS A 24 -19.01 16.54 9.27
CA LYS A 24 -19.90 17.66 9.60
C LYS A 24 -19.56 18.92 8.81
N ASN A 25 -18.28 19.18 8.60
CA ASN A 25 -17.81 20.45 8.02
C ASN A 25 -17.17 20.31 6.63
N ARG A 26 -16.99 19.08 6.13
CA ARG A 26 -16.40 18.81 4.80
C ARG A 26 -17.44 18.30 3.82
N SER A 27 -17.22 18.55 2.53
CA SER A 27 -18.15 18.13 1.48
C SER A 27 -17.94 16.66 1.05
N PRO A 28 -18.91 16.04 0.38
CA PRO A 28 -18.73 14.73 -0.24
C PRO A 28 -17.58 14.70 -1.27
N GLU A 29 -17.32 15.78 -1.97
CA GLU A 29 -16.19 15.89 -2.91
C GLU A 29 -14.84 15.86 -2.17
N ASP A 30 -14.75 16.52 -1.00
CA ASP A 30 -13.59 16.41 -0.12
C ASP A 30 -13.39 14.96 0.34
N LEU A 31 -14.47 14.26 0.69
CA LEU A 31 -14.41 12.85 1.09
C LEU A 31 -13.82 11.98 -0.01
N LEU A 32 -14.30 12.14 -1.25
CA LEU A 32 -13.80 11.40 -2.41
C LEU A 32 -12.33 11.69 -2.67
N LYS A 33 -11.94 12.97 -2.57
CA LYS A 33 -10.55 13.39 -2.74
C LYS A 33 -9.64 12.76 -1.68
N TYR A 34 -9.99 12.87 -0.40
CA TYR A 34 -9.17 12.28 0.67
C TYR A 34 -9.09 10.75 0.55
N TYR A 35 -10.19 10.09 0.16
CA TYR A 35 -10.17 8.66 -0.10
C TYR A 35 -9.16 8.32 -1.21
N GLN A 36 -9.19 9.01 -2.35
CA GLN A 36 -8.25 8.80 -3.45
C GLN A 36 -6.81 9.01 -3.00
N GLU A 37 -6.52 10.14 -2.33
CA GLU A 37 -5.17 10.44 -1.83
C GLU A 37 -4.69 9.40 -0.79
N THR A 38 -5.58 8.89 0.05
CA THR A 38 -5.25 7.87 1.05
C THR A 38 -4.98 6.52 0.38
N ALA A 39 -5.82 6.13 -0.59
CA ALA A 39 -5.64 4.90 -1.34
C ALA A 39 -4.34 4.90 -2.14
N GLU A 40 -3.97 6.02 -2.75
CA GLU A 40 -2.70 6.17 -3.46
C GLU A 40 -1.49 6.02 -2.53
N LYS A 41 -1.54 6.64 -1.34
CA LYS A 41 -0.46 6.51 -0.34
C LYS A 41 -0.29 5.07 0.13
N ILE A 42 -1.38 4.38 0.47
CA ILE A 42 -1.34 2.98 0.92
C ILE A 42 -0.84 2.08 -0.20
N SER A 43 -1.33 2.28 -1.43
CA SER A 43 -0.87 1.55 -2.62
C SER A 43 0.64 1.65 -2.80
N LYS A 44 1.18 2.87 -2.70
CA LYS A 44 2.63 3.11 -2.82
C LYS A 44 3.43 2.40 -1.73
N VAL A 45 2.96 2.41 -0.48
CA VAL A 45 3.63 1.69 0.62
C VAL A 45 3.70 0.19 0.34
N ILE A 46 2.62 -0.41 -0.17
CA ILE A 46 2.58 -1.84 -0.52
C ILE A 46 3.55 -2.13 -1.67
N GLU A 47 3.56 -1.29 -2.72
CA GLU A 47 4.48 -1.43 -3.84
C GLU A 47 5.94 -1.33 -3.41
N ASP A 48 6.28 -0.37 -2.55
CA ASP A 48 7.63 -0.20 -2.01
C ASP A 48 8.06 -1.41 -1.18
N GLN A 49 7.15 -1.97 -0.36
CA GLN A 49 7.39 -3.19 0.41
C GLN A 49 7.64 -4.39 -0.51
N ASN A 50 6.81 -4.58 -1.53
CA ASN A 50 6.98 -5.67 -2.50
C ASN A 50 8.30 -5.57 -3.27
N ALA A 51 8.67 -4.36 -3.70
CA ALA A 51 9.94 -4.11 -4.37
C ALA A 51 11.13 -4.43 -3.46
N LYS A 52 11.04 -4.05 -2.18
CA LYS A 52 12.05 -4.37 -1.17
C LYS A 52 12.19 -5.89 -0.96
N PHE A 53 11.08 -6.60 -0.77
CA PHE A 53 11.09 -8.06 -0.62
C PHE A 53 11.67 -8.77 -1.85
N ALA A 54 11.32 -8.33 -3.06
CA ALA A 54 11.88 -8.89 -4.29
C ALA A 54 13.40 -8.70 -4.35
N LYS A 55 13.90 -7.51 -3.98
CA LYS A 55 15.33 -7.21 -3.94
C LYS A 55 16.06 -8.07 -2.90
N GLU A 56 15.52 -8.17 -1.68
CA GLU A 56 16.11 -8.99 -0.60
C GLU A 56 16.18 -10.47 -0.99
N ASN A 57 15.14 -10.99 -1.66
CA ASN A 57 15.14 -12.36 -2.17
C ASN A 57 16.24 -12.57 -3.22
N ILE A 58 16.38 -11.68 -4.20
CA ILE A 58 17.45 -11.76 -5.22
C ILE A 58 18.83 -11.75 -4.56
N GLU A 59 19.05 -10.85 -3.59
CA GLU A 59 20.31 -10.79 -2.85
C GLU A 59 20.58 -12.10 -2.10
N MET A 60 19.58 -12.70 -1.45
CA MET A 60 19.73 -13.98 -0.75
C MET A 60 20.12 -15.11 -1.70
N PHE A 61 19.46 -15.23 -2.86
CA PHE A 61 19.80 -16.25 -3.86
C PHE A 61 21.22 -16.05 -4.42
N SER A 62 21.64 -14.81 -4.67
CA SER A 62 23.01 -14.52 -5.14
C SER A 62 24.09 -14.92 -4.12
N LYS A 63 23.82 -14.75 -2.82
CA LYS A 63 24.72 -15.14 -1.72
C LYS A 63 24.78 -16.65 -1.51
N LEU A 64 23.70 -17.37 -1.79
CA LEU A 64 23.68 -18.84 -1.73
C LEU A 64 24.49 -19.45 -2.88
N ASN A 65 24.37 -18.89 -4.08
CA ASN A 65 25.05 -19.43 -5.26
C ASN A 65 26.57 -19.21 -5.24
N THR A 66 27.04 -18.14 -4.57
CA THR A 66 28.47 -17.83 -4.42
C THR A 66 29.17 -18.62 -3.31
N LYS A 67 28.43 -19.31 -2.43
CA LYS A 67 28.98 -20.17 -1.37
C LYS A 67 29.05 -21.66 -1.75
N SER A 68 28.54 -22.04 -2.92
CA SER A 68 28.52 -23.43 -3.41
C SER A 68 29.68 -23.76 -4.37
N HIS A 69 30.70 -22.88 -4.44
CA HIS A 69 31.95 -23.06 -5.19
C HIS A 69 33.15 -22.86 -4.28
#